data_AF-A0A9P9RLW4-F1
#
_entry.id   AF-A0A9P9RLW4-F1
#
_cell.length_a   1.000
_cell.length_b   1.000
_cell.length_c   1.000
_cell.angle_alpha   90.00
_cell.angle_beta   90.00
_cell.angle_gamma   90.00
#
_symmetry.space_group_name_H-M   'P 1'
#
loop_
_entity.id
_entity.type
_entity.pdbx_description
1 polymer ?
#
loop_
_entity_poly.entity_id
_entity_poly.type
_entity_poly.pdbx_seq_one_letter_code
_entity_poly.pdbx_strand_id
1 'polypeptide(L)'
;MGWNLIESEDAGIRQHVVTKLGAETGLAIIKTLADIMTANQKDKTIVSIFRDRTLPFYRIISHPAVLSSLILETPLNTIYTFIFGPSGRRGLSLFCFTATALSEMMILGHSLGDKEVSNIVISSSLAVLDRLIEINQTAQVIEGFTAIVETISACIPQDFIIPDAQQSLTRIRRRLNIGSSLPLALTQLTPQTTVSATFELTEDLPGNLFSKGARHDNDHASIADIQILPTAREIASLRQEYLAAINSTQKHLSGLAGLLDRQFRLLREDTVGQLRDAVREEQGLRNLIYYNVRFSHISVDRRKGLQVVAEFDQPP
;
A
#
# COMPACT_ATOMS: atom_id res chain seq x y z
N MET A 1 28.65 16.60 -5.92
CA MET A 1 29.51 15.54 -6.53
C MET A 1 28.84 14.18 -6.48
N GLY A 2 28.51 13.61 -5.30
CA GLY A 2 27.94 12.25 -5.22
C GLY A 2 26.56 12.04 -5.86
N TRP A 3 25.64 13.02 -5.74
CA TRP A 3 24.28 12.90 -6.32
C TRP A 3 24.29 12.71 -7.85
N ASN A 4 25.12 13.47 -8.56
CA ASN A 4 25.23 13.41 -10.03
C ASN A 4 25.67 12.03 -10.53
N LEU A 5 26.32 11.23 -9.68
CA LEU A 5 26.70 9.85 -10.00
C LEU A 5 25.53 8.87 -9.82
N ILE A 6 24.59 9.17 -8.92
CA ILE A 6 23.41 8.33 -8.66
C ILE A 6 22.33 8.54 -9.73
N GLU A 7 22.22 9.76 -10.25
CA GLU A 7 21.30 10.13 -11.34
C GLU A 7 21.69 9.50 -12.69
N SER A 8 22.94 9.03 -12.84
CA SER A 8 23.33 8.21 -13.99
C SER A 8 22.56 6.89 -14.01
N GLU A 9 22.19 6.35 -15.17
CA GLU A 9 21.43 5.08 -15.27
C GLU A 9 22.22 3.84 -14.81
N ASP A 10 23.52 3.97 -14.53
CA ASP A 10 24.42 2.87 -14.15
C ASP A 10 24.12 2.35 -12.73
N ALA A 11 23.55 1.14 -12.68
CA ALA A 11 23.28 0.43 -11.43
C ALA A 11 24.54 0.07 -10.64
N GLY A 12 25.66 -0.21 -11.31
CA GLY A 12 26.94 -0.53 -10.69
C GLY A 12 27.54 0.67 -9.95
N ILE A 13 27.44 1.87 -10.53
CA ILE A 13 27.89 3.11 -9.87
C ILE A 13 27.04 3.37 -8.62
N ARG A 14 25.70 3.26 -8.71
CA ARG A 14 24.82 3.42 -7.54
C ARG A 14 25.19 2.45 -6.43
N GLN A 15 25.38 1.19 -6.78
CA GLN A 15 25.74 0.15 -5.82
C GLN A 15 27.08 0.43 -5.16
N HIS A 16 28.08 0.82 -5.95
CA HIS A 16 29.41 1.15 -5.45
C HIS A 16 29.37 2.32 -4.46
N VAL A 17 28.69 3.42 -4.82
CA VAL A 17 28.59 4.62 -3.98
C VAL A 17 27.92 4.30 -2.64
N VAL A 18 26.77 3.61 -2.66
CA VAL A 18 26.03 3.29 -1.42
C VAL A 18 26.81 2.28 -0.56
N THR A 19 27.48 1.30 -1.18
CA THR A 19 28.35 0.37 -0.46
C THR A 19 29.51 1.09 0.23
N LYS A 20 30.13 2.07 -0.44
CA LYS A 20 31.20 2.89 0.16
C LYS A 20 30.69 3.81 1.26
N LEU A 21 29.47 4.34 1.14
CA LEU A 21 28.83 5.12 2.20
C LEU A 21 28.55 4.29 3.46
N GLY A 22 28.19 3.02 3.30
CA GLY A 22 27.98 2.09 4.42
C GLY A 22 29.26 1.55 5.06
N ALA A 23 30.42 1.76 4.44
CA ALA A 23 31.71 1.36 5.00
C ALA A 23 32.22 2.38 6.05
N GLU A 24 33.20 1.99 6.86
CA GLU A 24 33.73 2.79 7.97
C GLU A 24 34.08 4.24 7.60
N THR A 25 34.77 4.44 6.47
CA THR A 25 35.13 5.78 5.98
C THR A 25 33.89 6.59 5.57
N GLY A 26 32.89 5.95 4.97
CA GLY A 26 31.60 6.56 4.64
C GLY A 26 30.82 6.96 5.90
N LEU A 27 30.79 6.09 6.91
CA LEU A 27 30.16 6.38 8.19
C LEU A 27 30.85 7.54 8.92
N ALA A 28 32.18 7.66 8.83
CA ALA A 28 32.92 8.81 9.37
C ALA A 28 32.53 10.13 8.68
N ILE A 29 32.29 10.11 7.36
CA ILE A 29 31.77 11.27 6.62
C ILE A 29 30.34 11.59 7.08
N ILE A 30 29.48 10.60 7.21
CA ILE A 30 28.09 10.78 7.71
C ILE A 30 28.09 11.37 9.12
N LYS A 31 29.00 10.91 9.99
CA LYS A 31 29.18 11.47 11.33
C LYS A 31 29.58 12.94 11.27
N THR A 32 30.56 13.27 10.44
CA THR A 32 31.03 14.66 10.25
C THR A 32 29.89 15.55 9.76
N LEU A 33 29.04 15.05 8.84
CA LEU A 33 27.85 15.76 8.38
C LEU A 33 26.86 16.01 9.55
N ALA A 34 26.58 14.99 10.35
CA ALA A 34 25.69 15.11 11.51
C ALA A 34 26.25 16.06 12.59
N ASP A 35 27.55 16.03 12.84
CA ASP A 35 28.20 16.90 13.82
C ASP A 35 28.11 18.38 13.41
N ILE A 36 28.24 18.70 12.11
CA ILE A 36 28.06 20.06 11.57
C ILE A 36 26.66 20.62 11.86
N MET A 37 25.64 19.75 11.88
CA MET A 37 24.23 20.12 12.13
C MET A 37 23.91 20.29 13.62
N THR A 38 24.71 19.68 14.49
CA THR A 38 24.58 19.82 15.96
C THR A 38 25.30 21.05 16.50
N ALA A 39 26.31 21.55 15.78
CA ALA A 39 27.01 22.77 16.14
C ALA A 39 26.04 23.96 16.07
N ASN A 40 26.16 24.91 17.00
CA ASN A 40 25.31 26.08 17.12
C ASN A 40 25.48 27.02 15.90
N GLN A 41 24.81 26.68 14.80
CA GLN A 41 24.84 27.43 13.54
C GLN A 41 23.95 28.66 13.67
N LYS A 42 24.39 29.79 13.09
CA LYS A 42 23.52 30.96 12.94
C LYS A 42 22.47 30.65 11.87
N ASP A 43 21.23 31.06 12.07
CA ASP A 43 20.08 30.81 11.16
C ASP A 43 20.43 30.97 9.67
N LYS A 44 21.17 32.02 9.30
CA LYS A 44 21.57 32.29 7.89
C LYS A 44 22.43 31.20 7.22
N THR A 45 23.04 30.27 7.95
CA THR A 45 23.83 29.16 7.37
C THR A 45 23.09 27.82 7.35
N ILE A 46 21.94 27.70 8.01
CA ILE A 46 21.19 26.44 8.12
C ILE A 46 20.68 26.01 6.74
N VAL A 47 20.01 26.91 6.03
CA VAL A 47 19.46 26.67 4.68
C VAL A 47 20.54 26.23 3.68
N SER A 48 21.71 26.88 3.68
CA SER A 48 22.78 26.54 2.73
C SER A 48 23.45 25.21 3.06
N ILE A 49 23.70 24.91 4.33
CA ILE A 49 24.21 23.59 4.78
C ILE A 49 23.22 22.49 4.40
N PHE A 50 21.93 22.71 4.62
CA PHE A 50 20.91 21.75 4.24
C PHE A 50 20.91 21.50 2.72
N ARG A 51 20.77 22.57 1.92
CA ARG A 51 20.70 22.48 0.46
C ARG A 51 21.96 21.86 -0.16
N ASP A 52 23.14 22.29 0.29
CA ASP A 52 24.39 21.98 -0.40
C ASP A 52 25.03 20.66 0.08
N ARG A 53 24.66 20.17 1.28
CA ARG A 53 25.25 18.95 1.87
C ARG A 53 24.22 17.89 2.23
N THR A 54 23.14 18.27 2.89
CA THR A 54 22.17 17.32 3.46
C THR A 54 21.23 16.76 2.41
N LEU A 55 20.66 17.63 1.58
CA LEU A 55 19.73 17.26 0.54
C LEU A 55 20.35 16.28 -0.48
N PRO A 56 21.56 16.50 -1.02
CA PRO A 56 22.20 15.52 -1.89
C PRO A 56 22.37 14.16 -1.23
N PHE A 57 22.75 14.14 0.06
CA PHE A 57 22.87 12.89 0.82
C PHE A 57 21.53 12.18 0.95
N TYR A 58 20.46 12.90 1.30
CA TYR A 58 19.12 12.33 1.40
C TYR A 58 18.66 11.73 0.08
N ARG A 59 18.81 12.48 -1.03
CA ARG A 59 18.44 12.01 -2.36
C ARG A 59 19.17 10.71 -2.72
N ILE A 60 20.46 10.55 -2.37
CA ILE A 60 21.23 9.32 -2.62
C ILE A 60 20.61 8.12 -1.89
N ILE A 61 20.37 8.24 -0.59
CA ILE A 61 19.93 7.11 0.25
C ILE A 61 18.43 6.83 0.13
N SER A 62 17.65 7.79 -0.37
CA SER A 62 16.22 7.63 -0.66
C SER A 62 15.91 7.37 -2.13
N HIS A 63 16.90 7.19 -2.99
CA HIS A 63 16.68 6.98 -4.43
C HIS A 63 15.91 5.67 -4.69
N PRO A 64 14.86 5.64 -5.52
CA PRO A 64 14.04 4.43 -5.73
C PRO A 64 14.85 3.21 -6.15
N ALA A 65 15.78 3.36 -7.10
CA ALA A 65 16.66 2.27 -7.56
C ALA A 65 17.70 1.82 -6.53
N VAL A 66 17.98 2.64 -5.51
CA VAL A 66 18.84 2.27 -4.38
C VAL A 66 18.01 1.46 -3.38
N LEU A 67 16.82 1.94 -3.04
CA LEU A 67 15.90 1.30 -2.10
C LEU A 67 15.37 -0.05 -2.59
N SER A 68 15.17 -0.24 -3.90
CA SER A 68 14.71 -1.50 -4.48
C SER A 68 15.82 -2.54 -4.68
N SER A 69 17.09 -2.18 -4.43
CA SER A 69 18.22 -3.08 -4.65
C SER A 69 18.46 -3.99 -3.46
N LEU A 70 18.27 -5.30 -3.66
CA LEU A 70 18.57 -6.33 -2.65
C LEU A 70 20.04 -6.34 -2.21
N ILE A 71 20.97 -6.02 -3.13
CA ILE A 71 22.41 -5.96 -2.82
C ILE A 71 22.71 -4.85 -1.80
N LEU A 72 21.91 -3.78 -1.79
CA LEU A 72 22.12 -2.61 -0.95
C LEU A 72 21.40 -2.67 0.40
N GLU A 73 20.67 -3.75 0.68
CA GLU A 73 19.93 -3.90 1.94
C GLU A 73 20.85 -3.78 3.16
N THR A 74 21.98 -4.48 3.18
CA THR A 74 22.94 -4.44 4.30
C THR A 74 23.64 -3.08 4.44
N PRO A 75 24.23 -2.50 3.36
CA PRO A 75 24.77 -1.14 3.42
C PRO A 75 23.76 -0.09 3.88
N LEU A 76 22.52 -0.13 3.37
CA LEU A 76 21.48 0.82 3.76
C LEU A 76 21.07 0.64 5.22
N ASN A 77 20.88 -0.61 5.67
CA ASN A 77 20.59 -0.88 7.08
C ASN A 77 21.68 -0.31 8.00
N THR A 78 22.94 -0.47 7.60
CA THR A 78 24.10 0.09 8.32
C THR A 78 24.04 1.62 8.36
N ILE A 79 23.79 2.27 7.21
CA ILE A 79 23.67 3.72 7.12
C ILE A 79 22.53 4.24 8.00
N TYR A 80 21.32 3.69 7.89
CA TYR A 80 20.16 4.17 8.65
C TYR A 80 20.27 3.91 10.16
N THR A 81 20.79 2.75 10.56
CA THR A 81 21.08 2.45 11.98
C THR A 81 22.15 3.40 12.52
N PHE A 82 23.17 3.70 11.72
CA PHE A 82 24.19 4.67 12.10
C PHE A 82 23.60 6.08 12.21
N ILE A 83 22.79 6.53 11.25
CA ILE A 83 22.12 7.84 11.33
C ILE A 83 21.26 7.93 12.60
N PHE A 84 20.50 6.89 12.94
CA PHE A 84 19.71 6.84 14.17
C PHE A 84 20.61 7.04 15.40
N GLY A 85 21.70 6.28 15.47
CA GLY A 85 22.71 6.39 16.51
C GLY A 85 22.21 5.97 17.91
N PRO A 86 23.07 6.10 18.94
CA PRO A 86 22.75 5.65 20.29
C PRO A 86 21.50 6.35 20.84
N SER A 87 20.49 5.54 21.19
CA SER A 87 19.20 5.99 21.71
C SER A 87 18.47 6.99 20.79
N GLY A 88 18.74 6.96 19.48
CA GLY A 88 18.11 7.85 18.50
C GLY A 88 18.60 9.32 18.54
N ARG A 89 19.57 9.67 19.40
CA ARG A 89 19.98 11.07 19.61
C ARG A 89 20.52 11.74 18.35
N ARG A 90 21.27 10.98 17.53
CA ARG A 90 21.83 11.51 16.28
C ARG A 90 20.72 11.75 15.26
N GLY A 91 19.83 10.77 15.10
CA GLY A 91 18.67 10.90 14.22
C GLY A 91 17.79 12.07 14.62
N LEU A 92 17.53 12.23 15.92
CA LEU A 92 16.75 13.35 16.44
C LEU A 92 17.39 14.70 16.11
N SER A 93 18.68 14.87 16.39
CA SER A 93 19.37 16.13 16.10
C SER A 93 19.40 16.46 14.60
N LEU A 94 19.66 15.45 13.76
CA LEU A 94 19.68 15.59 12.31
C LEU A 94 18.32 16.04 11.77
N PHE A 95 17.23 15.45 12.28
CA PHE A 95 15.89 15.76 11.81
C PHE A 95 15.28 17.01 12.45
N CYS A 96 15.70 17.39 13.66
CA CYS A 96 15.45 18.74 14.18
C CYS A 96 16.07 19.80 13.26
N PHE A 97 17.34 19.64 12.90
CA PHE A 97 18.02 20.53 11.94
C PHE A 97 17.29 20.56 10.59
N THR A 98 16.87 19.40 10.08
CA THR A 98 16.09 19.30 8.85
C THR A 98 14.78 20.09 8.95
N ALA A 99 14.02 19.94 10.03
CA ALA A 99 12.76 20.66 10.24
C ALA A 99 12.97 22.17 10.32
N THR A 100 14.01 22.64 11.01
CA THR A 100 14.40 24.05 11.06
C THR A 100 14.74 24.59 9.66
N ALA A 101 15.57 23.87 8.90
CA ALA A 101 15.96 24.27 7.55
C ALA A 101 14.76 24.38 6.59
N LEU A 102 13.82 23.43 6.66
CA LEU A 102 12.60 23.46 5.87
C LEU A 102 11.69 24.63 6.25
N SER A 103 11.56 24.91 7.55
CA SER A 103 10.78 26.05 8.05
C SER A 103 11.37 27.38 7.58
N GLU A 104 12.70 27.54 7.66
CA GLU A 104 13.37 28.75 7.17
C GLU A 104 13.27 28.91 5.65
N MET A 105 13.39 27.82 4.89
CA MET A 105 13.18 27.85 3.43
C MET A 105 11.76 28.30 3.07
N MET A 106 10.76 27.92 3.87
CA MET A 106 9.37 28.38 3.71
C MET A 106 9.22 29.86 4.05
N ILE A 107 9.79 30.33 5.18
CA ILE A 107 9.63 31.71 5.67
C ILE A 107 10.38 32.72 4.80
N LEU A 108 11.63 32.42 4.42
CA LEU A 108 12.49 33.38 3.73
C LEU A 108 12.06 33.66 2.29
N GLY A 109 11.08 32.90 1.76
CA GLY A 109 10.66 33.02 0.36
C GLY A 109 11.84 32.90 -0.61
N HIS A 110 12.96 32.30 -0.17
CA HIS A 110 14.19 32.19 -0.92
C HIS A 110 13.95 31.22 -2.08
N SER A 111 13.40 31.74 -3.17
CA SER A 111 13.49 31.23 -4.53
C SER A 111 13.64 29.70 -4.65
N LEU A 112 12.73 28.96 -4.02
CA LEU A 112 12.24 27.73 -4.63
C LEU A 112 11.12 28.16 -5.57
N GLY A 113 11.45 29.01 -6.55
CA GLY A 113 10.53 29.45 -7.59
C GLY A 113 10.05 28.29 -8.49
N ASP A 114 10.59 27.10 -8.26
CA ASP A 114 10.26 25.88 -8.95
C ASP A 114 9.60 24.89 -7.97
N LYS A 115 8.32 24.60 -8.22
CA LYS A 115 7.53 23.61 -7.50
C LYS A 115 8.23 22.24 -7.49
N GLU A 116 9.03 21.94 -8.51
CA GLU A 116 9.76 20.69 -8.62
C GLU A 116 10.86 20.56 -7.55
N VAL A 117 11.61 21.62 -7.28
CA VAL A 117 12.69 21.59 -6.28
C VAL A 117 12.11 21.46 -4.86
N SER A 118 11.01 22.16 -4.56
CA SER A 118 10.29 22.01 -3.29
C SER A 118 9.78 20.58 -3.07
N ASN A 119 9.28 19.93 -4.13
CA ASN A 119 8.88 18.53 -4.07
C ASN A 119 10.07 17.62 -3.74
N ILE A 120 11.18 17.75 -4.47
CA ILE A 120 12.38 16.93 -4.22
C ILE A 120 12.86 17.07 -2.78
N VAL A 121 12.87 18.30 -2.26
CA VAL A 121 13.30 18.62 -0.88
C VAL A 121 12.41 17.92 0.15
N ILE A 122 11.10 18.08 0.04
CA ILE A 122 10.12 17.52 0.98
C ILE A 122 10.10 15.99 0.87
N SER A 123 10.00 15.45 -0.34
CA SER A 123 9.92 14.01 -0.62
C SER A 123 11.17 13.28 -0.14
N SER A 124 12.37 13.79 -0.43
CA SER A 124 13.62 13.15 0.01
C SER A 124 13.74 13.17 1.53
N SER A 125 13.41 14.30 2.17
CA SER A 125 13.48 14.41 3.64
C SER A 125 12.54 13.43 4.34
N LEU A 126 11.30 13.33 3.86
CA LEU A 126 10.30 12.41 4.40
C LEU A 126 10.63 10.95 4.09
N ALA A 127 11.14 10.64 2.90
CA ALA A 127 11.54 9.27 2.56
C ALA A 127 12.68 8.77 3.46
N VAL A 128 13.67 9.62 3.77
CA VAL A 128 14.74 9.26 4.72
C VAL A 128 14.19 9.10 6.13
N LEU A 129 13.31 9.99 6.59
CA LEU A 129 12.70 9.89 7.93
C LEU A 129 11.87 8.61 8.07
N ASP A 130 11.04 8.32 7.07
CA ASP A 130 10.19 7.14 7.02
C ASP A 130 11.03 5.86 7.08
N ARG A 131 12.10 5.79 6.28
CA ARG A 131 13.00 4.64 6.27
C ARG A 131 13.79 4.50 7.57
N LEU A 132 14.20 5.61 8.18
CA LEU A 132 14.89 5.60 9.47
C LEU A 132 13.99 5.03 10.58
N ILE A 133 12.73 5.46 10.64
CA ILE A 133 11.76 4.97 11.64
C ILE A 133 11.39 3.50 11.38
N GLU A 134 11.32 3.09 10.10
CA GLU A 134 11.11 1.68 9.74
C GLU A 134 12.18 0.75 10.31
N ILE A 135 13.43 1.11 10.09
CA ILE A 135 14.58 0.28 10.48
C ILE A 135 14.77 0.31 12.00
N ASN A 136 14.48 1.44 12.65
CA ASN A 136 14.73 1.64 14.07
C ASN A 136 13.41 1.74 14.84
N GLN A 137 12.79 0.60 15.15
CA GLN A 137 11.49 0.56 15.85
C GLN A 137 11.48 1.29 17.20
N THR A 138 12.63 1.41 17.88
CA THR A 138 12.77 2.21 19.10
C THR A 138 12.49 3.70 18.89
N ALA A 139 12.47 4.20 17.65
CA ALA A 139 12.06 5.56 17.32
C ALA A 139 10.61 5.86 17.76
N GLN A 140 9.74 4.84 17.84
CA GLN A 140 8.33 5.00 18.20
C GLN A 140 8.09 5.52 19.62
N VAL A 141 9.05 5.32 20.52
CA VAL A 141 8.96 5.78 21.93
C VAL A 141 9.74 7.07 22.18
N ILE A 142 10.34 7.67 21.13
CA ILE A 142 11.09 8.92 21.24
C ILE A 142 10.17 10.06 20.80
N GLU A 143 9.58 10.77 21.76
CA GLU A 143 8.59 11.83 21.54
C GLU A 143 9.06 12.93 20.58
N GLY A 144 10.36 13.20 20.55
CA GLY A 144 10.93 14.23 19.69
C GLY A 144 10.69 14.00 18.19
N PHE A 145 10.54 12.76 17.72
CA PHE A 145 10.20 12.50 16.31
C PHE A 145 8.79 12.96 15.96
N THR A 146 7.83 12.92 16.89
CA THR A 146 6.48 13.43 16.66
C THR A 146 6.49 14.93 16.40
N ALA A 147 7.22 15.70 17.23
CA ALA A 147 7.35 17.14 17.05
C ALA A 147 7.99 17.50 15.70
N ILE A 148 9.04 16.77 15.30
CA ILE A 148 9.69 16.93 13.99
C ILE A 148 8.69 16.71 12.85
N VAL A 149 7.89 15.65 12.90
CA VAL A 149 6.93 15.30 11.85
C VAL A 149 5.86 16.36 11.69
N GLU A 150 5.36 16.91 12.80
CA GLU A 150 4.37 18.00 12.77
C GLU A 150 4.98 19.29 12.22
N THR A 151 6.21 19.65 12.60
CA THR A 151 6.91 20.80 12.03
C THR A 151 7.10 20.65 10.52
N ILE A 152 7.59 19.50 10.05
CA ILE A 152 7.75 19.24 8.61
C ILE A 152 6.41 19.26 7.88
N SER A 153 5.35 18.73 8.51
CA SER A 153 3.99 18.72 7.94
C SER A 153 3.43 20.14 7.78
N ALA A 154 3.69 21.03 8.74
CA ALA A 154 3.30 22.42 8.66
C ALA A 154 4.01 23.19 7.52
N CYS A 155 5.17 22.69 7.06
CA CYS A 155 5.88 23.26 5.91
C CYS A 155 5.26 22.90 4.55
N ILE A 156 4.27 21.98 4.50
CA ILE A 156 3.65 21.53 3.25
C ILE A 156 2.37 22.34 2.99
N PRO A 157 2.30 23.13 1.90
CA PRO A 157 1.09 23.89 1.58
C PRO A 157 -0.11 22.96 1.29
N GLN A 158 -1.31 23.36 1.69
CA GLN A 158 -2.54 22.54 1.52
C GLN A 158 -2.86 22.21 0.06
N ASP A 159 -2.54 23.13 -0.87
CA ASP A 159 -2.76 22.95 -2.31
C ASP A 159 -1.66 22.12 -2.99
N PHE A 160 -0.64 21.71 -2.24
CA PHE A 160 0.56 21.07 -2.75
C PHE A 160 0.47 19.54 -2.60
N ILE A 161 -0.11 18.90 -3.61
CA ILE A 161 -0.24 17.43 -3.64
C ILE A 161 1.08 16.82 -4.12
N ILE A 162 1.80 16.20 -3.20
CA ILE A 162 2.98 15.38 -3.51
C ILE A 162 2.70 13.94 -3.05
N PRO A 163 2.37 13.02 -3.97
CA PRO A 163 1.98 11.65 -3.61
C PRO A 163 3.00 10.92 -2.73
N ASP A 164 4.29 10.99 -3.07
CA ASP A 164 5.36 10.27 -2.35
C ASP A 164 5.58 10.81 -0.93
N ALA A 165 5.54 12.13 -0.77
CA ALA A 165 5.62 12.80 0.53
C ALA A 165 4.40 12.47 1.40
N GLN A 166 3.19 12.50 0.84
CA GLN A 166 1.95 12.14 1.55
C GLN A 166 1.96 10.67 1.98
N GLN A 167 2.43 9.78 1.11
CA GLN A 167 2.56 8.36 1.43
C GLN A 167 3.55 8.13 2.56
N SER A 168 4.71 8.79 2.51
CA SER A 168 5.73 8.74 3.56
C SER A 168 5.20 9.29 4.89
N LEU A 169 4.52 10.45 4.89
CA LEU A 169 3.88 11.01 6.09
C LEU A 169 2.84 10.08 6.69
N THR A 170 2.01 9.44 5.87
CA THR A 170 1.00 8.49 6.34
C THR A 170 1.66 7.30 7.03
N ARG A 171 2.75 6.75 6.45
CA ARG A 171 3.52 5.66 7.05
C ARG A 171 4.20 6.09 8.35
N ILE A 172 4.84 7.25 8.38
CA ILE A 172 5.50 7.81 9.56
C ILE A 172 4.48 8.02 10.69
N ARG A 173 3.37 8.73 10.44
CA ARG A 173 2.34 9.01 11.44
C ARG A 173 1.78 7.72 12.04
N ARG A 174 1.49 6.73 11.19
CA ARG A 174 1.06 5.40 11.63
C ARG A 174 2.09 4.73 12.52
N ARG A 175 3.38 4.76 12.15
CA ARG A 175 4.48 4.13 12.91
C ARG A 175 4.69 4.81 14.27
N LEU A 176 4.58 6.14 14.32
CA LEU A 176 4.76 6.93 15.54
C LEU A 176 3.49 7.00 16.41
N ASN A 177 2.42 6.30 16.04
CA ASN A 177 1.10 6.40 16.68
C ASN A 177 0.56 7.84 16.76
N ILE A 178 0.97 8.71 15.82
CA ILE A 178 0.43 10.07 15.65
C ILE A 178 -0.97 9.89 15.07
N GLY A 179 -1.95 9.67 15.95
CA GLY A 179 -3.32 9.36 15.57
C GLY A 179 -4.07 8.39 16.47
N SER A 180 -3.48 7.87 17.56
CA SER A 180 -4.25 7.16 18.59
C SER A 180 -5.22 8.07 19.35
N SER A 181 -5.07 9.39 19.24
CA SER A 181 -5.97 10.42 19.76
C SER A 181 -6.83 11.12 18.69
N LEU A 182 -6.70 10.75 17.41
CA LEU A 182 -7.61 11.25 16.38
C LEU A 182 -8.97 10.59 16.59
N PRO A 183 -10.06 11.33 16.85
CA PRO A 183 -11.38 10.74 16.85
C PRO A 183 -11.57 10.06 15.52
N LEU A 184 -12.04 8.81 15.54
CA LEU A 184 -12.58 8.12 14.37
C LEU A 184 -13.37 9.14 13.57
N ALA A 185 -12.82 9.57 12.43
CA ALA A 185 -13.44 10.61 11.64
C ALA A 185 -14.81 10.08 11.18
N LEU A 186 -15.86 10.54 11.85
CA LEU A 186 -17.19 10.59 11.28
C LEU A 186 -17.10 11.60 10.15
N THR A 187 -16.68 11.14 8.97
CA THR A 187 -16.60 11.98 7.79
C THR A 187 -18.02 12.35 7.40
N GLN A 188 -18.47 13.52 7.86
CA GLN A 188 -19.59 14.22 7.26
C GLN A 188 -19.11 14.67 5.87
N LEU A 189 -19.48 13.89 4.86
CA LEU A 189 -19.32 14.26 3.46
C LEU A 189 -20.17 15.50 3.19
N THR A 190 -19.54 16.67 3.10
CA THR A 190 -20.12 17.80 2.37
C THR A 190 -20.02 17.48 0.88
N PRO A 191 -21.12 17.51 0.10
CA PRO A 191 -21.07 17.16 -1.31
C PRO A 191 -20.38 18.28 -2.09
N GLN A 192 -19.19 18.01 -2.62
CA GLN A 192 -18.63 18.80 -3.72
C GLN A 192 -19.15 18.23 -5.03
N THR A 193 -20.02 19.00 -5.68
CA THR A 193 -20.60 18.70 -6.98
C THR A 193 -19.56 18.88 -8.08
N THR A 194 -18.78 17.83 -8.36
CA THR A 194 -18.07 17.71 -9.64
C THR A 194 -18.90 16.80 -10.54
N VAL A 195 -19.56 17.41 -11.53
CA VAL A 195 -20.34 16.66 -12.53
C VAL A 195 -19.37 15.98 -13.49
N SER A 196 -18.86 14.83 -13.08
CA SER A 196 -18.34 13.82 -13.99
C SER A 196 -19.49 12.90 -14.36
N ALA A 197 -19.71 12.68 -15.66
CA ALA A 197 -20.74 11.75 -16.13
C ALA A 197 -20.46 10.36 -15.54
N THR A 198 -21.21 10.04 -14.49
CA THR A 198 -21.10 8.79 -13.75
C THR A 198 -22.12 7.84 -14.35
N PHE A 199 -21.64 6.77 -14.98
CA PHE A 199 -22.49 5.62 -15.24
C PHE A 199 -22.80 5.00 -13.88
N GLU A 200 -24.01 5.22 -13.38
CA GLU A 200 -24.51 4.57 -12.16
C GLU A 200 -24.73 3.08 -12.46
N LEU A 201 -23.66 2.29 -12.36
CA LEU A 201 -23.81 0.86 -12.20
C LEU A 201 -24.38 0.66 -10.79
N THR A 202 -25.62 0.19 -10.69
CA THR A 202 -26.22 -0.16 -9.39
C THR A 202 -25.33 -1.21 -8.72
N GLU A 203 -24.53 -0.80 -7.72
CA GLU A 203 -23.63 -1.72 -7.03
C GLU A 203 -24.45 -2.73 -6.20
N ASP A 204 -24.19 -4.02 -6.40
CA ASP A 204 -24.81 -5.10 -5.63
C ASP A 204 -24.09 -5.24 -4.28
N LEU A 205 -24.47 -4.44 -3.28
CA LEU A 205 -23.86 -4.42 -1.95
C LEU A 205 -24.07 -5.75 -1.16
N PRO A 206 -23.30 -6.02 -0.08
CA PRO A 206 -23.41 -7.29 0.64
C PRO A 206 -24.65 -7.36 1.55
N GLY A 207 -25.23 -8.54 1.62
CA GLY A 207 -26.39 -8.87 2.45
C GLY A 207 -27.56 -7.92 2.27
N ASN A 208 -28.06 -7.39 3.39
CA ASN A 208 -29.25 -6.52 3.43
C ASN A 208 -28.97 -5.09 2.96
N LEU A 209 -27.72 -4.75 2.60
CA LEU A 209 -27.38 -3.43 2.06
C LEU A 209 -27.81 -3.28 0.60
N PHE A 210 -28.09 -4.38 -0.09
CA PHE A 210 -28.65 -4.34 -1.43
C PHE A 210 -30.18 -4.22 -1.41
N SER A 211 -30.73 -3.43 -2.33
CA SER A 211 -32.18 -3.14 -2.41
C SER A 211 -33.05 -4.37 -2.68
N LYS A 212 -32.50 -5.43 -3.29
CA LYS A 212 -33.20 -6.71 -3.50
C LYS A 212 -32.93 -7.76 -2.40
N GLY A 213 -32.20 -7.39 -1.35
CA GLY A 213 -31.82 -8.27 -0.26
C GLY A 213 -30.68 -9.24 -0.58
N ALA A 214 -30.31 -9.99 0.46
CA ALA A 214 -29.20 -10.94 0.46
C ALA A 214 -29.30 -11.99 -0.65
N ARG A 215 -28.14 -12.40 -1.20
CA ARG A 215 -28.03 -13.42 -2.25
C ARG A 215 -28.42 -14.81 -1.75
N HIS A 216 -28.02 -15.13 -0.53
CA HIS A 216 -28.26 -16.40 0.17
C HIS A 216 -28.24 -16.13 1.68
N ASP A 217 -28.45 -17.19 2.47
CA ASP A 217 -28.46 -17.13 3.93
C ASP A 217 -27.10 -16.75 4.55
N ASN A 218 -26.00 -16.99 3.84
CA ASN A 218 -24.64 -16.63 4.27
C ASN A 218 -24.14 -15.27 3.71
N ASP A 219 -24.99 -14.51 3.01
CA ASP A 219 -24.63 -13.19 2.49
C ASP A 219 -24.97 -12.11 3.53
N HIS A 220 -23.96 -11.71 4.30
CA HIS A 220 -24.09 -10.72 5.36
C HIS A 220 -23.26 -9.48 5.08
N ALA A 221 -23.70 -8.33 5.60
CA ALA A 221 -22.95 -7.08 5.55
C ALA A 221 -21.68 -7.13 6.41
N SER A 222 -21.76 -7.72 7.61
CA SER A 222 -20.63 -7.90 8.51
C SER A 222 -19.95 -9.24 8.24
N ILE A 223 -18.62 -9.23 8.13
CA ILE A 223 -17.82 -10.46 7.98
C ILE A 223 -17.88 -11.38 9.19
N ALA A 224 -18.20 -10.86 10.38
CA ALA A 224 -18.28 -11.66 11.61
C ALA A 224 -19.44 -12.66 11.58
N ASP A 225 -20.46 -12.38 10.77
CA ASP A 225 -21.66 -13.21 10.63
C ASP A 225 -21.54 -14.23 9.49
N ILE A 226 -20.48 -14.13 8.67
CA ILE A 226 -20.26 -15.01 7.52
C ILE A 226 -19.61 -16.32 7.98
N GLN A 227 -20.26 -17.43 7.66
CA GLN A 227 -19.69 -18.76 7.88
C GLN A 227 -18.55 -19.02 6.90
N ILE A 228 -17.44 -19.57 7.42
CA ILE A 228 -16.26 -19.90 6.61
C ILE A 228 -16.63 -20.89 5.51
N LEU A 229 -17.26 -22.01 5.84
CA LEU A 229 -17.73 -23.00 4.86
C LEU A 229 -18.99 -22.51 4.12
N PRO A 230 -19.24 -22.99 2.89
CA PRO A 230 -20.39 -22.56 2.13
C PRO A 230 -21.65 -23.26 2.64
N THR A 231 -22.77 -22.53 2.68
CA THR A 231 -24.07 -23.11 3.04
C THR A 231 -24.73 -23.78 1.83
N ALA A 232 -25.74 -24.62 2.07
CA ALA A 232 -26.49 -25.25 0.98
C ALA A 232 -27.18 -24.21 0.07
N ARG A 233 -27.66 -23.09 0.63
CA ARG A 233 -28.30 -22.03 -0.16
C ARG A 233 -27.28 -21.16 -0.90
N GLU A 234 -26.08 -21.02 -0.37
CA GLU A 234 -24.95 -20.40 -1.07
C GLU A 234 -24.51 -21.24 -2.28
N ILE A 235 -24.38 -22.57 -2.10
CA ILE A 235 -24.09 -23.52 -3.21
C ILE A 235 -25.20 -23.51 -4.27
N ALA A 236 -26.46 -23.30 -3.89
CA ALA A 236 -27.57 -23.23 -4.84
C ALA A 236 -27.76 -21.84 -5.49
N SER A 237 -27.14 -20.78 -4.96
CA SER A 237 -27.36 -19.39 -5.42
C SER A 237 -26.76 -19.16 -6.80
N LEU A 238 -27.52 -18.66 -7.77
CA LEU A 238 -27.01 -18.30 -9.11
C LEU A 238 -26.45 -16.87 -9.18
N ARG A 239 -26.55 -16.10 -8.09
CA ARG A 239 -26.05 -14.72 -8.02
C ARG A 239 -24.58 -14.74 -7.66
N GLN A 240 -23.78 -13.93 -8.34
CA GLN A 240 -22.35 -13.77 -8.06
C GLN A 240 -22.13 -13.14 -6.68
N GLU A 241 -21.12 -13.63 -5.98
CA GLU A 241 -20.74 -13.12 -4.66
C GLU A 241 -20.34 -11.66 -4.69
N TYR A 242 -20.58 -10.97 -3.58
CA TYR A 242 -20.07 -9.62 -3.40
C TYR A 242 -18.54 -9.63 -3.22
N LEU A 243 -17.82 -9.12 -4.21
CA LEU A 243 -16.40 -8.80 -4.11
C LEU A 243 -16.21 -7.29 -4.20
N ALA A 244 -15.65 -6.69 -3.15
CA ALA A 244 -15.43 -5.25 -3.10
C ALA A 244 -14.38 -4.81 -4.14
N ALA A 245 -14.82 -4.10 -5.19
CA ALA A 245 -13.95 -3.62 -6.25
C ALA A 245 -12.82 -2.71 -5.72
N ILE A 246 -11.65 -2.79 -6.37
CA ILE A 246 -10.44 -2.05 -5.98
C ILE A 246 -10.66 -0.53 -6.09
N ASN A 247 -11.43 -0.10 -7.10
CA ASN A 247 -11.60 1.30 -7.50
C ASN A 247 -12.97 1.91 -7.15
N SER A 248 -13.82 1.22 -6.38
CA SER A 248 -15.13 1.81 -6.05
C SER A 248 -14.95 2.96 -5.05
N THR A 249 -15.43 4.14 -5.43
CA THR A 249 -15.67 5.29 -4.55
C THR A 249 -16.82 5.04 -3.57
N GLN A 250 -17.53 3.91 -3.69
CA GLN A 250 -18.71 3.52 -2.93
C GLN A 250 -18.48 2.24 -2.12
N LYS A 251 -17.36 2.18 -1.37
CA LYS A 251 -17.12 1.06 -0.45
C LYS A 251 -18.14 1.11 0.69
N HIS A 252 -18.82 -0.01 0.96
CA HIS A 252 -19.77 -0.08 2.09
C HIS A 252 -19.08 0.08 3.46
N LEU A 253 -17.78 -0.25 3.54
CA LEU A 253 -16.92 0.01 4.70
C LEU A 253 -15.64 0.75 4.29
N SER A 254 -15.24 1.72 5.11
CA SER A 254 -14.03 2.54 4.93
C SER A 254 -12.92 2.17 5.92
N GLY A 255 -11.69 2.62 5.65
CA GLY A 255 -10.54 2.45 6.56
C GLY A 255 -10.10 0.99 6.74
N LEU A 256 -9.53 0.68 7.91
CA LEU A 256 -9.02 -0.66 8.24
C LEU A 256 -10.12 -1.73 8.22
N ALA A 257 -11.32 -1.40 8.70
CA ALA A 257 -12.47 -2.31 8.66
C ALA A 257 -12.83 -2.70 7.22
N GLY A 258 -12.84 -1.74 6.30
CA GLY A 258 -13.06 -2.02 4.87
C GLY A 258 -11.91 -2.77 4.18
N LEU A 259 -10.67 -2.63 4.68
CA LEU A 259 -9.55 -3.46 4.22
C LEU A 259 -9.69 -4.90 4.69
N LEU A 260 -10.02 -5.12 5.96
CA LEU A 260 -10.24 -6.44 6.53
C LEU A 260 -11.43 -7.15 5.87
N ASP A 261 -12.55 -6.44 5.69
CA ASP A 261 -13.73 -6.97 4.98
C ASP A 261 -13.36 -7.45 3.57
N ARG A 262 -12.65 -6.61 2.79
CA ARG A 262 -12.23 -6.99 1.43
C ARG A 262 -11.31 -8.20 1.46
N GLN A 263 -10.28 -8.19 2.30
CA GLN A 263 -9.30 -9.28 2.34
C GLN A 263 -9.93 -10.59 2.78
N PHE A 264 -10.85 -10.55 3.74
CA PHE A 264 -11.62 -11.72 4.15
C PHE A 264 -12.45 -12.29 3.00
N ARG A 265 -13.25 -11.44 2.32
CA ARG A 265 -14.12 -11.88 1.22
C ARG A 265 -13.34 -12.40 0.02
N LEU A 266 -12.23 -11.74 -0.35
CA LEU A 266 -11.34 -12.20 -1.41
C LEU A 266 -10.72 -13.56 -1.06
N LEU A 267 -10.13 -13.68 0.13
CA LEU A 267 -9.51 -14.94 0.56
C LEU A 267 -10.53 -16.08 0.63
N ARG A 268 -11.75 -15.80 1.12
CA ARG A 268 -12.82 -16.79 1.18
C ARG A 268 -13.27 -17.20 -0.22
N GLU A 269 -13.40 -16.27 -1.16
CA GLU A 269 -13.75 -16.62 -2.54
C GLU A 269 -12.64 -17.43 -3.22
N ASP A 270 -11.37 -17.05 -3.04
CA ASP A 270 -10.23 -17.77 -3.61
C ASP A 270 -10.05 -19.18 -3.04
N THR A 271 -10.55 -19.45 -1.82
CA THR A 271 -10.40 -20.75 -1.16
C THR A 271 -11.70 -21.55 -1.13
N VAL A 272 -12.73 -21.01 -0.47
CA VAL A 272 -14.02 -21.64 -0.27
C VAL A 272 -14.92 -21.51 -1.50
N GLY A 273 -14.79 -20.44 -2.28
CA GLY A 273 -15.51 -20.29 -3.55
C GLY A 273 -15.21 -21.44 -4.51
N GLN A 274 -13.95 -21.87 -4.62
CA GLN A 274 -13.56 -23.05 -5.41
C GLN A 274 -14.27 -24.33 -4.94
N LEU A 275 -14.38 -24.54 -3.61
CA LEU A 275 -15.09 -25.67 -3.04
C LEU A 275 -16.59 -25.61 -3.35
N ARG A 276 -17.21 -24.44 -3.18
CA ARG A 276 -18.62 -24.19 -3.50
C ARG A 276 -18.90 -24.52 -4.96
N ASP A 277 -18.05 -24.06 -5.87
CA ASP A 277 -18.23 -24.23 -7.30
C ASP A 277 -18.02 -25.70 -7.73
N ALA A 278 -17.04 -26.39 -7.15
CA ALA A 278 -16.85 -27.83 -7.36
C ALA A 278 -18.07 -28.65 -6.90
N VAL A 279 -18.62 -28.35 -5.72
CA VAL A 279 -19.83 -29.03 -5.22
C VAL A 279 -21.04 -28.72 -6.09
N ARG A 280 -21.16 -27.49 -6.59
CA ARG A 280 -22.22 -27.09 -7.52
C ARG A 280 -22.12 -27.84 -8.84
N GLU A 281 -20.91 -28.02 -9.38
CA GLU A 281 -20.66 -28.79 -10.59
C GLU A 281 -21.03 -30.27 -10.42
N GLU A 282 -20.64 -30.89 -9.30
CA GLU A 282 -21.02 -32.25 -8.92
C GLU A 282 -22.56 -32.40 -8.76
N GLN A 283 -23.24 -31.41 -8.18
CA GLN A 283 -24.71 -31.41 -8.11
C GLN A 283 -25.39 -31.12 -9.45
N GLY A 284 -24.70 -30.41 -10.36
CA GLY A 284 -25.12 -30.14 -11.73
C GLY A 284 -25.00 -31.36 -12.64
N LEU A 285 -24.05 -32.26 -12.38
CA LEU A 285 -24.07 -33.63 -12.87
C LEU A 285 -25.17 -34.42 -12.15
N ARG A 286 -26.43 -34.16 -12.52
CA ARG A 286 -27.46 -35.18 -12.34
C ARG A 286 -26.98 -36.41 -13.12
N ASN A 287 -26.51 -37.42 -12.41
CA ASN A 287 -26.44 -38.77 -12.96
C ASN A 287 -27.86 -39.14 -13.40
N LEU A 288 -28.16 -38.95 -14.69
CA LEU A 288 -29.40 -39.36 -15.30
C LEU A 288 -29.36 -40.88 -15.39
N ILE A 289 -29.88 -41.52 -14.35
CA ILE A 289 -30.04 -42.98 -14.32
C ILE A 289 -31.27 -43.29 -15.16
N TYR A 290 -31.03 -43.77 -16.38
CA TYR A 290 -32.07 -44.26 -17.27
C TYR A 290 -32.41 -45.71 -16.91
N TYR A 291 -33.69 -45.96 -16.65
CA TYR A 291 -34.19 -47.31 -16.37
C TYR A 291 -34.73 -47.94 -17.65
N ASN A 292 -34.76 -49.28 -17.70
CA ASN A 292 -35.30 -50.06 -18.82
C ASN A 292 -34.64 -49.82 -20.18
N VAL A 293 -33.33 -49.53 -20.22
CA VAL A 293 -32.60 -49.39 -21.48
C VAL A 293 -32.67 -50.69 -22.29
N ARG A 294 -33.16 -50.61 -23.53
CA ARG A 294 -33.24 -51.74 -24.47
C ARG A 294 -32.66 -51.33 -25.82
N PHE A 295 -31.96 -52.25 -26.47
CA PHE A 295 -31.50 -52.02 -27.84
C PHE A 295 -32.64 -52.29 -28.82
N SER A 296 -33.07 -51.27 -29.56
CA SER A 296 -34.13 -51.40 -30.56
C SER A 296 -33.58 -51.73 -31.94
N HIS A 297 -32.38 -51.26 -32.28
CA HIS A 297 -31.76 -51.58 -33.56
C HIS A 297 -30.24 -51.70 -33.43
N ILE A 298 -29.68 -52.79 -33.95
CA ILE A 298 -28.24 -52.96 -34.15
C ILE A 298 -28.00 -53.19 -35.64
N SER A 299 -27.09 -52.42 -36.25
CA SER A 299 -26.71 -52.59 -37.66
C SER A 299 -25.22 -52.35 -37.83
N VAL A 300 -24.61 -52.97 -38.86
CA VAL A 300 -23.21 -52.76 -39.18
C VAL A 300 -23.14 -52.19 -40.59
N ASP A 301 -22.77 -50.92 -40.68
CA ASP A 301 -22.60 -50.22 -41.94
C ASP A 301 -21.12 -50.21 -42.36
N ARG A 302 -20.88 -50.44 -43.65
CA ARG A 302 -19.52 -50.60 -44.20
C ARG A 302 -18.68 -49.31 -44.16
N ARG A 303 -19.31 -48.13 -44.03
CA ARG A 303 -18.64 -46.82 -43.91
C ARG A 303 -18.75 -46.23 -42.51
N LYS A 304 -19.82 -46.51 -41.77
CA LYS A 304 -20.10 -45.92 -40.44
C LYS A 304 -19.84 -46.87 -39.26
N GLY A 305 -19.52 -48.14 -39.51
CA GLY A 305 -19.24 -49.13 -38.48
C GLY A 305 -20.49 -49.67 -37.78
N LEU A 306 -20.31 -50.22 -36.57
CA LEU A 306 -21.39 -50.73 -35.74
C LEU A 306 -22.24 -49.56 -35.22
N GLN A 307 -23.52 -49.58 -35.55
CA GLN A 307 -24.52 -48.65 -35.04
C GLN A 307 -25.46 -49.39 -34.09
N VAL A 308 -25.70 -48.77 -32.94
CA VAL A 308 -26.60 -49.28 -31.91
C VAL A 308 -27.54 -48.15 -31.52
N VAL A 309 -28.84 -48.42 -31.62
CA VAL A 309 -29.91 -47.54 -31.15
C VAL A 309 -30.47 -48.15 -29.88
N ALA A 310 -30.45 -47.37 -28.81
CA ALA A 310 -31.02 -47.74 -27.52
C ALA A 310 -32.23 -46.84 -27.21
N GLU A 311 -33.29 -47.47 -26.72
CA GLU A 311 -34.49 -46.81 -26.21
C GLU A 311 -34.51 -46.96 -24.69
N PHE A 312 -35.01 -45.93 -24.01
CA PHE A 312 -35.09 -45.88 -22.57
C PHE A 312 -36.25 -44.98 -22.13
N ASP A 313 -36.73 -45.19 -20.90
CA ASP A 313 -37.81 -44.38 -20.35
C ASP A 313 -37.32 -42.95 -20.07
N GLN A 314 -38.18 -41.95 -20.33
CA GLN A 314 -37.86 -40.57 -19.99
C GLN A 314 -37.77 -40.42 -18.46
N PRO A 315 -36.69 -39.85 -17.91
CA PRO A 315 -36.56 -39.68 -16.47
C PRO A 315 -37.65 -38.72 -15.95
N PRO A 316 -38.18 -38.95 -14.73
CA PRO A 316 -39.23 -38.12 -14.12
C PRO A 316 -38.77 -36.69 -13.82
#